data_AF-A0A839UC10-F1
#
_entry.id   AF-A0A839UC10-F1
#
_cell.length_a   1.000
_cell.length_b   1.000
_cell.length_c   1.000
_cell.angle_alpha   90.00
_cell.angle_beta   90.00
_cell.angle_gamma   90.00
#
_symmetry.space_group_name_H-M   'P 1'
#
loop_
_entity.id
_entity.type
_entity.pdbx_description
1 polymer ?
#
loop_
_entity_poly.entity_id
_entity_poly.type
_entity_poly.pdbx_seq_one_letter_code
_entity_poly.pdbx_strand_id
1 'polypeptide(L)'
;MRIFAFGTLKKGFPLHAHGLNDAVFLGNCRTVERFPMLIAGSWFAPMMLDLPGTGFRVKGELYDIAESQLPLLDALESVGLPGNFRKSIKICDEDGNLAGWAFAFLKSPDLAIPVHSGYLDEYLDGRFIPPWERQK
;
A
#
# COMPACT_ATOMS: atom_id res chain seq x y z
N MET A 1 -2.30 16.26 1.33
CA MET A 1 -1.85 15.22 2.28
C MET A 1 -1.16 14.10 1.51
N ARG A 2 -0.02 13.61 1.99
CA ARG A 2 0.81 12.64 1.24
C ARG A 2 0.46 11.18 1.51
N ILE A 3 0.22 10.41 0.46
CA ILE A 3 -0.06 8.96 0.48
C ILE A 3 1.07 8.22 -0.24
N PHE A 4 1.55 7.14 0.39
CA PHE A 4 2.46 6.17 -0.22
C PHE A 4 1.66 4.94 -0.67
N ALA A 5 1.57 4.73 -1.98
CA ALA A 5 0.91 3.59 -2.60
C ALA A 5 1.94 2.55 -3.05
N PHE A 6 1.89 1.34 -2.48
CA PHE A 6 2.83 0.25 -2.79
C PHE A 6 2.18 -0.96 -3.48
N GLY A 7 0.85 -1.00 -3.54
CA GLY A 7 0.07 -2.14 -4.03
C GLY A 7 -0.93 -1.74 -5.11
N THR A 8 -2.19 -2.14 -4.91
CA THR A 8 -3.27 -2.00 -5.89
C THR A 8 -3.75 -0.57 -6.15
N LEU A 9 -3.30 0.38 -5.33
CA LEU A 9 -3.49 1.82 -5.54
C LEU A 9 -2.46 2.44 -6.51
N LYS A 10 -1.37 1.74 -6.85
CA LYS A 10 -0.37 2.21 -7.84
C LYS A 10 -1.01 2.39 -9.22
N LYS A 11 -0.44 3.27 -10.05
CA LYS A 11 -0.85 3.44 -11.45
C LYS A 11 -0.84 2.09 -12.19
N GLY A 12 -1.87 1.88 -13.01
CA GLY A 12 -2.04 0.63 -13.76
C GLY A 12 -2.69 -0.52 -12.98
N PHE A 13 -3.02 -0.33 -11.69
CA PHE A 13 -3.73 -1.33 -10.90
C PHE A 13 -5.22 -0.96 -10.67
N PRO A 14 -6.09 -1.94 -10.37
CA PRO A 14 -7.55 -1.74 -10.37
C PRO A 14 -8.07 -0.70 -9.39
N LEU A 15 -7.43 -0.49 -8.23
CA LEU A 15 -7.93 0.48 -7.24
C LEU A 15 -7.50 1.92 -7.56
N HIS A 16 -6.57 2.14 -8.49
CA HIS A 16 -6.07 3.48 -8.80
C HIS A 16 -7.20 4.41 -9.27
N ALA A 17 -8.02 3.94 -10.23
CA ALA A 17 -9.14 4.71 -10.78
C ALA A 17 -10.20 5.07 -9.73
N HIS A 18 -10.28 4.30 -8.64
CA HIS A 18 -11.27 4.50 -7.58
C HIS A 18 -10.73 5.26 -6.36
N GLY A 19 -9.40 5.35 -6.19
CA GLY A 19 -8.80 5.96 -5.00
C GLY A 19 -7.89 7.16 -5.28
N LEU A 20 -7.09 7.10 -6.35
CA LEU A 20 -6.01 8.06 -6.61
C LEU A 20 -6.07 8.70 -8.00
N ASN A 21 -7.18 8.54 -8.74
CA ASN A 21 -7.34 9.09 -10.09
C ASN A 21 -7.11 10.60 -10.16
N ASP A 22 -7.63 11.34 -9.17
CA ASP A 22 -7.52 12.80 -9.11
C ASP A 22 -6.36 13.26 -8.20
N ALA A 23 -5.51 12.33 -7.76
CA ALA A 23 -4.37 12.63 -6.90
C ALA A 23 -3.19 13.18 -7.71
N VAL A 24 -2.45 14.12 -7.12
CA VAL A 24 -1.24 14.66 -7.74
C VAL A 24 -0.11 13.66 -7.55
N PHE A 25 0.35 13.05 -8.63
CA PHE A 25 1.51 12.16 -8.60
C PHE A 25 2.80 12.96 -8.36
N LEU A 26 3.51 12.63 -7.29
CA LEU A 26 4.76 13.30 -6.90
C LEU A 26 6.03 12.55 -7.33
N GLY A 27 5.91 11.26 -7.65
CA GLY A 27 7.02 10.46 -8.17
C GLY A 27 7.10 9.04 -7.60
N ASN A 28 8.03 8.26 -8.15
CA ASN A 28 8.40 6.94 -7.63
C ASN A 28 9.26 7.11 -6.38
N CYS A 29 9.06 6.23 -5.40
CA CYS A 29 9.72 6.35 -4.10
C CYS A 29 9.82 4.99 -3.40
N ARG A 30 10.51 4.96 -2.26
CA ARG A 30 10.68 3.74 -1.46
C ARG A 30 10.57 4.03 0.03
N THR A 31 10.20 3.03 0.82
CA THR A 31 10.26 3.16 2.28
C THR A 31 11.71 3.32 2.75
N VAL A 32 11.93 4.17 3.75
CA VAL A 32 13.24 4.26 4.42
C VAL A 32 13.48 3.00 5.23
N GLU A 33 12.52 2.65 6.08
CA GLU A 33 12.53 1.42 6.86
C GLU A 33 12.18 0.20 5.98
N ARG A 34 12.60 -0.98 6.43
CA ARG A 34 12.18 -2.24 5.82
C ARG A 34 10.81 -2.63 6.37
N PHE A 35 9.93 -3.13 5.50
CA PHE A 35 8.67 -3.72 5.88
C PHE A 35 8.48 -5.08 5.20
N PRO A 36 7.86 -6.06 5.88
CA PRO A 36 7.43 -7.28 5.23
C PRO A 36 6.17 -6.98 4.43
N MET A 37 6.31 -7.03 3.11
CA MET A 37 5.21 -6.93 2.18
C MET A 37 5.03 -8.26 1.48
N LEU A 38 3.81 -8.75 1.37
CA LEU A 38 3.52 -10.06 0.79
C LEU A 38 2.17 -10.05 0.08
N ILE A 39 1.90 -11.11 -0.66
CA ILE A 39 0.59 -11.38 -1.25
C ILE A 39 -0.12 -12.39 -0.35
N ALA A 40 -1.35 -12.09 0.06
CA ALA A 40 -2.11 -12.99 0.91
C ALA A 40 -3.62 -12.93 0.66
N GLY A 41 -4.28 -14.00 1.12
CA GLY A 41 -5.69 -14.26 0.89
C GLY A 41 -6.03 -14.63 -0.56
N SER A 42 -7.19 -15.26 -0.75
CA SER A 42 -7.66 -15.80 -2.03
C SER A 42 -7.78 -14.78 -3.18
N TRP A 43 -7.67 -13.49 -2.87
CA TRP A 43 -7.78 -12.38 -3.82
C TRP A 43 -6.44 -11.82 -4.28
N PHE A 44 -5.32 -12.46 -3.90
CA PHE A 44 -3.96 -12.03 -4.22
C PHE A 44 -3.70 -10.56 -3.84
N ALA A 45 -4.17 -10.15 -2.66
CA ALA A 45 -4.05 -8.77 -2.22
C ALA A 45 -2.63 -8.48 -1.68
N PRO A 46 -1.99 -7.36 -2.09
CA PRO A 46 -0.77 -6.91 -1.44
C PRO A 46 -1.07 -6.47 -0.01
N MET A 47 -0.22 -6.90 0.91
CA MET A 47 -0.31 -6.56 2.33
C MET A 47 1.07 -6.17 2.84
N MET A 48 1.21 -4.95 3.36
CA MET A 48 2.39 -4.52 4.11
C MET A 48 2.09 -4.63 5.60
N LEU A 49 2.89 -5.40 6.32
CA LEU A 49 2.69 -5.64 7.75
C LEU A 49 3.42 -4.60 8.59
N ASP A 50 2.85 -4.20 9.74
CA ASP A 50 3.50 -3.28 10.68
C ASP A 50 4.59 -3.98 11.52
N LEU A 51 5.64 -4.44 10.84
CA LEU A 51 6.84 -5.03 11.43
C LEU A 51 8.09 -4.32 10.88
N PRO A 52 8.32 -3.05 11.28
CA PRO A 52 9.45 -2.28 10.80
C PRO A 52 10.78 -3.01 11.08
N GLY A 53 11.70 -2.91 10.14
CA GLY A 53 13.02 -3.57 10.19
C GLY A 53 13.06 -4.97 9.57
N THR A 54 11.90 -5.57 9.29
CA THR A 54 11.79 -6.89 8.64
C THR A 54 11.44 -6.74 7.16
N GLY A 55 11.81 -7.72 6.32
CA GLY A 55 11.50 -7.69 4.89
C GLY A 55 12.41 -6.74 4.11
N PHE A 56 11.82 -5.93 3.23
CA PHE A 56 12.55 -5.10 2.28
C PHE A 56 12.13 -3.64 2.33
N ARG A 57 12.93 -2.77 1.71
CA ARG A 57 12.51 -1.39 1.44
C ARG A 57 11.53 -1.44 0.28
N VAL A 58 10.27 -1.16 0.57
CA VAL A 58 9.16 -1.34 -0.36
C VAL A 58 9.15 -0.19 -1.36
N LYS A 59 9.10 -0.51 -2.65
CA LYS A 59 8.93 0.44 -3.75
C LYS A 59 7.46 0.77 -3.95
N GLY A 60 7.20 2.03 -4.23
CA GLY A 60 5.87 2.51 -4.49
C GLY A 60 5.87 3.89 -5.12
N GLU A 61 4.74 4.55 -4.97
CA GLU A 61 4.42 5.81 -5.61
C GLU A 61 3.95 6.80 -4.55
N LEU A 62 4.41 8.04 -4.64
CA LEU A 62 4.02 9.12 -3.74
C LEU A 62 2.97 9.98 -4.41
N TYR A 63 1.89 10.25 -3.68
CA TYR A 63 0.77 11.07 -4.13
C TYR A 63 0.46 12.16 -3.12
N ASP A 64 0.01 13.31 -3.60
CA ASP A 64 -0.67 14.31 -2.79
C ASP A 64 -2.17 14.30 -3.10
N ILE A 65 -2.97 14.24 -2.04
CA ILE A 65 -4.43 14.20 -2.10
C ILE A 65 -5.06 15.33 -1.28
N ALA A 66 -6.28 15.70 -1.63
CA ALA A 66 -7.11 16.51 -0.76
C ALA A 66 -7.54 15.70 0.49
N GLU A 67 -7.68 16.34 1.64
CA GLU A 67 -8.11 15.66 2.88
C GLU A 67 -9.49 15.00 2.74
N SER A 68 -10.37 15.58 1.91
CA SER A 68 -11.69 15.03 1.60
C SER A 68 -11.65 13.67 0.88
N GLN A 69 -10.52 13.29 0.28
CA GLN A 69 -10.35 12.00 -0.39
C GLN A 69 -9.93 10.87 0.57
N LEU A 70 -9.50 11.23 1.79
CA LEU A 70 -9.02 10.24 2.77
C LEU A 70 -10.05 9.19 3.17
N PRO A 71 -11.32 9.53 3.46
CA PRO A 71 -12.32 8.52 3.83
C PRO A 71 -12.58 7.47 2.75
N LEU A 72 -12.44 7.86 1.48
CA LEU A 72 -12.56 6.95 0.34
C LEU A 72 -11.41 5.93 0.33
N LEU A 73 -10.17 6.41 0.52
CA LEU A 73 -9.00 5.52 0.61
C LEU A 73 -9.07 4.60 1.83
N ASP A 74 -9.49 5.13 2.98
CA ASP A 74 -9.71 4.34 4.19
C ASP A 74 -10.71 3.20 3.93
N ALA A 75 -11.81 3.48 3.23
CA ALA A 75 -12.80 2.47 2.87
C ALA A 75 -12.23 1.40 1.91
N LEU A 76 -11.48 1.81 0.88
CA LEU A 76 -10.85 0.90 -0.08
C LEU A 76 -9.85 -0.06 0.60
N GLU A 77 -9.10 0.46 1.56
CA GLU A 77 -8.08 -0.29 2.32
C GLU A 77 -8.63 -0.90 3.62
N SER A 78 -9.95 -0.81 3.84
CA SER A 78 -10.65 -1.35 5.02
C SER A 78 -10.10 -0.85 6.36
N VAL A 79 -9.58 0.38 6.39
CA VAL A 79 -9.07 1.03 7.60
C VAL A 79 -10.17 1.10 8.66
N GLY A 80 -9.84 0.70 9.89
CA GLY A 80 -10.78 0.63 11.01
C GLY A 80 -11.37 -0.76 11.24
N LEU A 81 -11.22 -1.70 10.30
CA LEU A 81 -11.39 -3.12 10.61
C LEU A 81 -10.22 -3.61 11.47
N PRO A 82 -10.43 -4.61 12.36
CA PRO A 82 -9.36 -5.16 13.18
C PRO A 82 -8.13 -5.52 12.35
N GLY A 83 -6.99 -4.96 12.74
CA GLY A 83 -5.71 -5.16 12.08
C GLY A 83 -5.51 -4.41 10.76
N ASN A 84 -6.38 -3.48 10.34
CA ASN A 84 -6.18 -2.63 9.16
C ASN A 84 -6.13 -1.16 9.58
N PHE A 85 -5.02 -0.48 9.29
CA PHE A 85 -4.81 0.89 9.74
C PHE A 85 -3.86 1.65 8.82
N ARG A 86 -3.86 2.98 8.93
CA ARG A 86 -2.85 3.83 8.29
C ARG A 86 -1.79 4.28 9.29
N LYS A 87 -0.55 4.45 8.84
CA LYS A 87 0.56 4.97 9.65
C LYS A 87 1.40 5.93 8.83
N SER A 88 1.90 6.98 9.47
CA SER A 88 2.87 7.87 8.85
C SER A 88 4.24 7.19 8.87
N ILE A 89 4.87 7.05 7.70
CA ILE A 89 6.18 6.43 7.53
C ILE A 89 7.11 7.35 6.74
N LYS A 90 8.43 7.16 6.89
CA LYS A 90 9.43 7.89 6.12
C LYS A 90 9.64 7.27 4.74
N ILE A 91 9.69 8.13 3.74
CA ILE A 91 9.86 7.79 2.33
C ILE A 91 11.14 8.45 1.79
N CYS A 92 11.85 7.75 0.91
CA CYS A 92 12.96 8.28 0.13
C CYS A 92 12.66 8.23 -1.38
N ASP A 93 13.33 9.07 -2.15
CA ASP A 93 13.34 8.97 -3.61
C ASP A 93 14.17 7.77 -4.10
N GLU A 94 14.35 7.66 -5.42
CA GLU A 94 15.13 6.58 -6.04
C GLU A 94 16.63 6.67 -5.74
N ASP A 95 17.15 7.88 -5.52
CA ASP A 95 18.54 8.15 -5.16
C ASP A 95 18.81 7.92 -3.66
N GLY A 96 17.76 7.68 -2.87
CA GLY A 96 17.83 7.43 -1.44
C GLY A 96 17.76 8.68 -0.57
N ASN A 97 17.52 9.87 -1.14
CA ASN A 97 17.31 11.10 -0.39
C ASN A 97 15.95 11.08 0.29
N LEU A 98 15.86 11.70 1.47
CA LEU A 98 14.62 11.75 2.23
C LEU A 98 13.57 12.63 1.51
N ALA A 99 12.49 12.01 1.04
CA ALA A 99 11.35 12.70 0.42
C ALA A 99 10.33 13.21 1.46
N GLY A 100 10.44 12.71 2.70
CA GLY A 100 9.66 13.15 3.86
C GLY A 100 8.78 12.05 4.44
N TRP A 101 7.64 12.45 5.02
CA TRP A 101 6.66 11.56 5.61
C TRP A 101 5.43 11.41 4.70
N ALA A 102 4.86 10.21 4.67
CA ALA A 102 3.62 9.90 3.97
C ALA A 102 2.82 8.86 4.75
N PHE A 103 1.49 8.88 4.61
CA PHE A 103 0.66 7.81 5.13
C PHE A 103 0.72 6.59 4.22
N ALA A 104 0.92 5.43 4.82
CA ALA A 104 0.78 4.13 4.17
C ALA A 104 -0.30 3.32 4.88
N PHE A 105 -0.93 2.39 4.17
CA PHE A 105 -1.90 1.45 4.71
C PHE A 105 -1.17 0.17 5.11
N LEU A 106 -1.19 -0.16 6.40
CA LEU A 106 -0.53 -1.33 6.97
C LEU A 106 -1.55 -2.27 7.62
N LYS A 107 -1.11 -3.51 7.78
CA LYS A 107 -1.90 -4.57 8.39
C LYS A 107 -1.19 -5.20 9.59
N SER A 108 -1.96 -5.71 10.55
CA SER A 108 -1.42 -6.50 11.64
C SER A 108 -0.82 -7.79 11.08
N PRO A 109 0.32 -8.27 11.61
CA PRO A 109 0.88 -9.57 11.24
C PRO A 109 -0.09 -10.74 11.41
N ASP A 110 -1.04 -10.63 12.33
CA ASP A 110 -2.06 -11.64 12.59
C ASP A 110 -2.99 -11.90 11.39
N LEU A 111 -3.08 -10.93 10.46
CA LEU A 111 -3.90 -11.04 9.26
C LEU A 111 -3.21 -11.77 8.10
N ALA A 112 -1.94 -12.15 8.24
CA ALA A 112 -1.14 -12.63 7.11
C ALA A 112 -1.52 -14.03 6.57
N ILE A 113 -2.54 -14.71 7.10
CA ILE A 113 -2.84 -16.11 6.80
C ILE A 113 -4.06 -16.24 5.87
N PRO A 114 -3.97 -16.97 4.72
CA PRO A 114 -2.79 -17.66 4.19
C PRO A 114 -1.89 -16.75 3.33
N VAL A 115 -0.58 -16.93 3.48
CA VAL A 115 0.47 -16.27 2.68
C VAL A 115 0.63 -16.99 1.33
N HIS A 116 0.64 -16.24 0.22
CA HIS A 116 0.84 -16.77 -1.12
C HIS A 116 2.25 -16.57 -1.68
N SER A 117 3.09 -15.75 -1.02
CA SER A 117 4.45 -15.43 -1.49
C SER A 117 5.43 -15.20 -0.33
N GLY A 118 6.73 -15.22 -0.62
CA GLY A 118 7.72 -14.60 0.28
C GLY A 118 7.53 -13.08 0.37
N TYR A 119 8.37 -12.42 1.17
CA TYR A 119 8.38 -10.96 1.21
C TYR A 119 8.83 -10.37 -0.14
N LEU A 120 8.20 -9.26 -0.52
CA LEU A 120 8.41 -8.54 -1.76
C LEU A 120 8.96 -7.15 -1.46
N ASP A 121 9.83 -6.65 -2.32
CA ASP A 121 10.22 -5.24 -2.35
C ASP A 121 9.30 -4.43 -3.28
N GLU A 122 8.59 -5.07 -4.22
CA GLU A 122 7.68 -4.40 -5.15
C GLU A 122 6.46 -5.26 -5.51
N TYR A 123 5.29 -4.63 -5.61
CA TYR A 123 4.09 -5.29 -6.13
C TYR A 123 4.02 -5.14 -7.65
N LEU A 124 4.10 -6.27 -8.36
CA LEU A 124 3.95 -6.38 -9.81
C LEU A 124 2.92 -7.45 -10.21
N ASP A 125 2.14 -7.99 -9.26
CA ASP A 125 1.22 -9.10 -9.53
C ASP A 125 -0.12 -8.60 -10.08
N GLY A 126 -0.47 -9.04 -11.28
CA GLY A 126 -1.71 -8.70 -11.98
C GLY A 126 -2.93 -9.55 -11.59
N ARG A 127 -2.78 -10.54 -10.70
CA ARG A 127 -3.87 -11.48 -10.32
C ARG A 127 -4.82 -10.94 -9.24
N PHE A 128 -4.62 -9.70 -8.80
CA PHE A 128 -5.48 -9.10 -7.78
C PHE A 128 -6.94 -9.05 -8.23
N ILE A 129 -7.85 -9.55 -7.39
CA ILE A 129 -9.29 -9.51 -7.64
C ILE A 129 -9.91 -8.39 -6.82
N PRO A 130 -10.40 -7.31 -7.46
CA PRO A 130 -10.96 -6.17 -6.76
C PRO A 130 -12.28 -6.53 -6.04
N PRO A 131 -12.67 -5.80 -4.98
CA PRO A 131 -13.82 -6.15 -4.14
C PRO A 131 -15.13 -6.41 -4.89
N TRP A 132 -15.39 -5.71 -5.99
CA TRP A 132 -16.61 -5.82 -6.79
C TRP A 132 -16.65 -7.02 -7.74
N GLU A 133 -15.53 -7.71 -7.99
CA GLU A 133 -15.44 -8.90 -8.85
C GLU A 133 -15.46 -10.22 -8.06
N ARG A 134 -15.47 -10.13 -6.72
CA ARG A 134 -15.45 -11.30 -5.84
C ARG A 134 -16.84 -11.97 -5.86
N GLN A 135 -16.96 -13.10 -6.57
CA GLN A 135 -18.17 -13.93 -6.48
C GLN A 135 -18.28 -14.49 -5.05
N LYS A 136 -19.48 -14.32 -4.45
CA LYS A 136 -19.83 -14.84 -3.12
C LYS A 136 -20.05 -16.34 -3.13
#